data_AF-X0Z549-F1
#
_entry.id   AF-X0Z549-F1
#
_cell.length_a   1.000
_cell.length_b   1.000
_cell.length_c   1.000
_cell.angle_alpha   90.00
_cell.angle_beta   90.00
_cell.angle_gamma   90.00
#
_symmetry.space_group_name_H-M   'P 1'
#
loop_
_entity.id
_entity.type
_entity.pdbx_description
1 polymer ?
#
loop_
_entity_poly.entity_id
_entity_poly.type
_entity_poly.pdbx_seq_one_letter_code
_entity_poly.pdbx_strand_id
1 'polypeptide(L)' 'MELSNSLEKKLENIISFLRGKKVLVAFSGGVDSALLAFLSSKYAKETLLITEKSILYPDDEIEEASQFAISHNI' A
#
# COMPACT_ATOMS: atom_id res chain seq x y z
N MET A 1 14.54 -16.69 -1.30
CA MET A 1 15.52 -15.59 -1.12
C MET A 1 15.58 -15.30 0.36
N GLU A 2 16.76 -15.39 0.97
CA GLU A 2 16.95 -14.90 2.34
C GLU A 2 17.09 -13.38 2.29
N LEU A 3 16.36 -12.68 3.16
CA LEU A 3 16.49 -11.24 3.31
C LEU A 3 17.72 -10.97 4.18
N SER A 4 18.34 -9.80 4.02
CA SER A 4 19.35 -9.37 4.98
C SER A 4 18.70 -9.05 6.32
N ASN A 5 19.40 -9.31 7.43
CA ASN A 5 18.92 -8.97 8.78
C ASN A 5 18.46 -7.50 8.91
N SER A 6 19.11 -6.58 8.18
CA SER A 6 18.74 -5.17 8.20
C SER A 6 17.42 -4.89 7.48
N LEU A 7 17.12 -5.62 6.41
CA LEU A 7 15.87 -5.51 5.66
C LEU A 7 14.70 -6.14 6.43
N GLU A 8 14.92 -7.31 7.03
CA GLU A 8 13.93 -7.96 7.91
C GLU A 8 13.52 -7.02 9.05
N LYS A 9 14.50 -6.42 9.74
CA LYS A 9 14.23 -5.49 10.83
C LYS A 9 13.44 -4.25 10.37
N LYS A 10 13.71 -3.72 9.17
CA LYS A 10 12.93 -2.61 8.60
C LYS A 10 11.48 -3.02 8.36
N LEU A 11 11.28 -4.21 7.80
CA LEU A 11 9.95 -4.74 7.53
C LEU A 11 9.16 -4.98 8.83
N GLU A 12 9.78 -5.60 9.83
CA GLU A 12 9.19 -5.83 11.15
C GLU A 12 8.77 -4.53 11.83
N ASN A 13 9.59 -3.49 11.75
CA ASN A 13 9.27 -2.18 12.31
C ASN A 13 8.00 -1.58 11.68
N ILE A 14 7.85 -1.68 10.35
CA ILE A 14 6.65 -1.19 9.65
C ILE A 14 5.43 -2.03 10.03
N ILE A 15 5.56 -3.36 10.05
CA ILE A 15 4.46 -4.27 10.43
C ILE A 15 4.00 -4.00 11.86
N SER A 16 4.94 -3.85 12.79
CA SER A 16 4.67 -3.50 14.19
C SER A 16 3.98 -2.15 14.30
N PHE A 17 4.42 -1.16 13.52
CA PHE A 17 3.79 0.15 13.48
C PHE A 17 2.34 0.11 12.98
N LEU A 18 2.03 -0.68 11.95
CA LEU A 18 0.69 -0.75 11.38
C LEU A 18 -0.30 -1.54 12.26
N ARG A 19 0.19 -2.48 13.07
CA ARG A 19 -0.64 -3.44 13.80
C ARG A 19 -1.70 -2.76 14.68
N GLY A 20 -2.96 -3.13 14.47
CA GLY A 20 -4.09 -2.65 15.24
C GLY A 20 -4.56 -1.22 14.92
N LYS A 21 -3.88 -0.50 14.01
CA LYS A 21 -4.27 0.85 13.57
C LYS A 21 -5.30 0.79 12.45
N LYS A 22 -6.14 1.83 12.35
CA LYS A 22 -6.86 2.14 11.11
C LYS A 22 -5.95 3.00 10.25
N VAL A 23 -5.75 2.64 8.98
CA VAL A 23 -4.75 3.24 8.11
C VAL A 23 -5.41 3.76 6.85
N LEU A 24 -5.00 4.95 6.44
CA LEU A 24 -5.36 5.55 5.16
C LEU A 24 -4.08 5.66 4.34
N VAL A 25 -4.07 5.08 3.14
CA VAL A 25 -2.93 5.07 2.23
C VAL A 25 -3.24 5.94 1.02
N ALA A 26 -2.44 6.98 0.80
CA ALA A 26 -2.43 7.67 -0.49
C ALA A 26 -1.82 6.73 -1.53
N PHE A 27 -2.63 6.27 -2.48
CA PHE A 27 -2.33 5.16 -3.35
C PHE A 27 -2.30 5.60 -4.81
N SER A 28 -1.12 5.52 -5.42
CA SER A 28 -0.86 5.93 -6.80
C SER A 28 -0.65 4.75 -7.75
N GLY A 29 -0.69 3.51 -7.26
CA GLY A 29 -0.33 2.31 -8.04
C GLY A 29 1.18 2.06 -8.16
N GLY A 30 2.03 3.02 -7.79
CA GLY A 30 3.48 2.85 -7.76
C GLY A 30 3.95 1.86 -6.67
N VAL A 31 5.11 1.24 -6.88
CA VAL A 31 5.65 0.13 -6.05
C VAL A 31 5.70 0.45 -4.55
N ASP A 32 6.02 1.68 -4.16
CA ASP A 32 6.10 2.09 -2.76
C ASP A 32 4.71 2.14 -2.12
N SER A 33 3.75 2.77 -2.81
CA SER A 33 2.36 2.85 -2.33
C SER A 33 1.68 1.48 -2.34
N ALA A 34 2.00 0.62 -3.31
CA ALA A 34 1.54 -0.77 -3.41
C ALA A 34 2.09 -1.63 -2.26
N LEU A 35 3.37 -1.45 -1.89
CA LEU A 35 3.93 -2.13 -0.72
C LEU A 35 3.21 -1.70 0.57
N LEU A 36 2.94 -0.41 0.76
CA LEU A 36 2.20 0.07 1.93
C LEU A 36 0.75 -0.41 1.93
N ALA A 37 0.07 -0.40 0.79
CA ALA A 37 -1.28 -0.95 0.63
C ALA A 37 -1.32 -2.42 1.02
N PHE A 38 -0.38 -3.24 0.51
CA PHE A 38 -0.27 -4.65 0.84
C PHE A 38 0.04 -4.91 2.33
N LEU A 39 0.99 -4.18 2.91
CA LEU A 39 1.34 -4.37 4.31
C LEU A 39 0.20 -3.92 5.24
N SER A 40 -0.45 -2.81 4.93
CA SER A 40 -1.57 -2.31 5.73
C SER A 40 -2.80 -3.20 5.60
N SER A 41 -3.18 -3.66 4.40
CA SER A 41 -4.32 -4.57 4.22
C SER A 41 -4.14 -5.89 4.99
N LYS A 42 -2.90 -6.36 5.13
CA LYS A 42 -2.58 -7.60 5.84
C LYS A 42 -2.46 -7.45 7.37
N TYR A 43 -1.91 -6.34 7.85
CA TYR A 43 -1.50 -6.22 9.26
C TYR A 43 -2.20 -5.11 10.05
N ALA A 44 -2.80 -4.12 9.38
CA ALA A 44 -3.59 -3.11 10.06
C ALA A 44 -4.94 -3.68 10.52
N LYS A 45 -5.67 -2.94 11.37
CA LYS A 45 -7.04 -3.31 11.75
C LYS A 45 -8.01 -3.06 10.60
N GLU A 46 -7.80 -1.98 9.86
CA GLU A 46 -8.64 -1.54 8.75
C GLU A 46 -7.79 -0.63 7.86
N THR A 47 -7.96 -0.77 6.54
CA THR A 47 -7.19 -0.02 5.55
C THR A 47 -8.15 0.58 4.54
N LEU A 48 -7.95 1.85 4.22
CA LEU A 48 -8.60 2.53 3.09
C LEU A 48 -7.53 3.07 2.16
N LEU A 49 -7.59 2.67 0.89
CA LEU A 49 -6.75 3.24 -0.17
C LEU A 49 -7.47 4.44 -0.77
N ILE A 50 -6.75 5.53 -0.95
CA ILE A 50 -7.25 6.75 -1.59
C ILE A 50 -6.34 7.12 -2.74
N THR A 51 -6.90 7.15 -3.93
CA THR A 51 -6.26 7.72 -5.12
C THR A 51 -6.77 9.13 -5.36
N GLU A 52 -5.94 9.96 -5.98
CA GLU A 52 -6.26 11.34 -6.29
C GLU A 52 -6.72 11.45 -7.74
N LYS A 53 -7.72 12.32 -7.97
CA LYS A 53 -8.21 12.67 -9.30
C LYS A 53 -8.06 14.17 -9.51
N SER A 54 -7.28 14.56 -10.50
CA SER A 54 -7.21 15.95 -10.96
C SER A 54 -6.89 16.05 -12.44
N ILE A 55 -7.03 17.27 -12.97
CA ILE A 55 -6.67 17.61 -14.36
C ILE A 55 -5.17 17.42 -14.68
N LEU A 56 -4.34 17.21 -13.66
CA LEU A 56 -2.90 17.04 -13.82
C LEU A 56 -2.52 15.61 -14.18
N TYR A 57 -3.41 14.65 -13.93
CA TYR A 57 -3.17 13.23 -14.12
C TYR A 57 -4.19 12.63 -15.09
N PRO A 58 -3.76 11.73 -15.98
CA PRO A 58 -4.67 10.99 -16.85
C PRO A 58 -5.66 10.11 -16.07
N ASP A 59 -6.89 9.95 -16.59
CA ASP A 59 -7.92 9.13 -15.96
C ASP A 59 -7.58 7.62 -15.96
N ASP A 60 -6.78 7.17 -16.92
CA ASP A 60 -6.27 5.79 -17.02
C ASP A 60 -5.30 5.45 -15.89
N GLU A 61 -4.49 6.39 -15.39
CA GLU A 61 -3.63 6.14 -14.22
C GLU A 61 -4.47 5.77 -12.97
N ILE A 62 -5.63 6.39 -12.81
CA ILE A 62 -6.56 6.13 -11.70
C ILE A 62 -7.20 4.75 -11.86
N GLU A 63 -7.60 4.40 -13.09
CA GLU A 63 -8.18 3.10 -13.41
C GLU A 63 -7.15 1.98 -13.21
N GLU A 64 -5.92 2.16 -13.70
CA GLU A 64 -4.82 1.20 -13.54
C GLU A 64 -4.50 0.97 -12.06
N ALA A 65 -4.37 2.03 -11.25
CA ALA A 65 -4.15 1.89 -9.82
C ALA A 65 -5.30 1.11 -9.16
N SER A 66 -6.55 1.46 -9.48
CA SER A 66 -7.73 0.78 -8.92
C SER A 66 -7.77 -0.71 -9.29
N GLN A 67 -7.48 -1.05 -10.55
CA GLN A 67 -7.42 -2.44 -11.02
C GLN A 67 -6.26 -3.22 -10.38
N PHE A 68 -5.12 -2.57 -10.16
CA PHE A 68 -4.01 -3.16 -9.41
C PHE A 68 -4.45 -3.56 -8.00
N ALA A 69 -5.13 -2.66 -7.28
CA ALA A 69 -5.61 -2.94 -5.93
C ALA A 69 -6.59 -4.12 -5.90
N ILE A 70 -7.57 -4.13 -6.80
CA ILE A 70 -8.55 -5.22 -6.94
C ILE A 70 -7.86 -6.55 -7.26
N SER A 71 -6.97 -6.58 -8.25
CA SER A 71 -6.29 -7.82 -8.68
C SER A 71 -5.38 -8.42 -7.61
N HIS A 72 -4.85 -7.61 -6.71
CA HIS A 72 -3.97 -8.05 -5.62
C HIS A 72 -4.69 -8.19 -4.27
N ASN A 73 -6.01 -7.96 -4.22
CA ASN A 73 -6.83 -7.97 -3.00
C ASN A 73 -6.29 -7.06 -1.88
N ILE A 74 -5.93 -5.82 -2.24
CA ILE A 74 -5.45 -4.79 -1.31
C ILE A 74 -6.36 -3.57 -1.30
#